data_AF-A0A8C5Y2Z9-F1
#
_entry.id   AF-A0A8C5Y2Z9-F1
#
_cell.length_a   1.000
_cell.length_b   1.000
_cell.length_c   1.000
_cell.angle_alpha   90.00
_cell.angle_beta   90.00
_cell.angle_gamma   90.00
#
_symmetry.space_group_name_H-M   'P 1'
#
loop_
_entity.id
_entity.type
_entity.pdbx_description
1 polymer ?
#
loop_
_entity_poly.entity_id
_entity_poly.type
_entity_poly.pdbx_seq_one_letter_code
_entity_poly.pdbx_strand_id
1 'polypeptide(L)'
;MAGAPELVVLDPPWDGEVVPGTDNQALVPAIPREDFRVRCTSKRAVTEMLQLCGEFVQRLGDALPEEIRELALRDAQWTFESAVQENVSINGQAWQEASDNCFMDSDIKVLEDQFDEIIVDTATKRKQYPRKILECVIKTIKTKQENLVRWFAFKCYVYFTAMKKVE
;
A
#
# COMPACT_ATOMS: atom_id res chain seq x y z
N MET A 1 -24.72 27.30 -41.21
CA MET A 1 -24.16 26.31 -42.15
C MET A 1 -24.48 24.93 -41.58
N ALA A 2 -25.10 24.11 -42.43
CA ALA A 2 -25.35 22.65 -42.37
C ALA A 2 -24.96 21.88 -41.09
N GLY A 3 -25.75 20.95 -40.56
CA GLY A 3 -26.86 20.21 -41.18
C GLY A 3 -26.85 18.78 -40.63
N ALA A 4 -28.00 18.40 -40.09
CA ALA A 4 -28.55 17.05 -39.89
C ALA A 4 -27.90 16.05 -38.88
N PRO A 5 -28.75 15.20 -38.25
CA PRO A 5 -28.40 14.27 -37.17
C PRO A 5 -28.43 12.79 -37.60
N GLU A 6 -28.21 11.90 -36.62
CA GLU A 6 -28.74 10.53 -36.52
C GLU A 6 -28.06 9.42 -37.36
N LEU A 7 -27.54 8.40 -36.66
CA LEU A 7 -27.83 7.00 -37.01
C LEU A 7 -27.60 6.09 -35.79
N VAL A 8 -28.70 5.69 -35.16
CA VAL A 8 -28.79 4.44 -34.42
C VAL A 8 -28.51 3.31 -35.42
N VAL A 9 -27.51 2.48 -35.16
CA VAL A 9 -27.39 1.18 -35.82
C VAL A 9 -27.50 0.12 -34.75
N LEU A 10 -28.68 -0.49 -34.74
CA LEU A 10 -29.00 -1.77 -34.13
C LEU A 10 -28.12 -2.87 -34.76
N ASP A 11 -27.77 -3.86 -33.93
CA ASP A 11 -26.99 -5.07 -34.26
C ASP A 11 -27.39 -5.77 -35.56
N PRO A 12 -26.53 -6.66 -36.08
CA PRO A 12 -27.00 -7.93 -36.60
C PRO A 12 -26.66 -9.07 -35.61
N PRO A 13 -27.64 -9.89 -35.21
CA PRO A 13 -27.36 -11.23 -34.71
C PRO A 13 -26.92 -12.08 -35.92
N TRP A 14 -26.10 -13.11 -35.70
CA TRP A 14 -26.29 -14.43 -36.32
C TRP A 14 -25.32 -15.45 -35.74
N ASP A 15 -25.93 -16.43 -35.08
CA ASP A 15 -25.43 -17.79 -34.93
C ASP A 15 -24.96 -18.36 -36.28
N GLY A 16 -23.90 -19.15 -36.27
CA GLY A 16 -23.52 -19.93 -37.44
C GLY A 16 -22.10 -20.47 -37.47
N GLU A 17 -21.92 -21.60 -36.81
CA GLU A 17 -21.18 -22.75 -37.36
C GLU A 17 -19.66 -22.88 -37.13
N VAL A 18 -19.34 -24.03 -36.55
CA VAL A 18 -18.03 -24.58 -36.22
C VAL A 18 -17.37 -25.17 -37.46
N VAL A 19 -16.13 -24.80 -37.77
CA VAL A 19 -15.19 -25.64 -38.54
C VAL A 19 -13.76 -25.48 -37.95
N PRO A 20 -13.01 -26.59 -37.75
CA PRO A 20 -11.77 -26.57 -36.98
C PRO A 20 -10.52 -26.36 -37.84
N GLY A 21 -9.49 -25.79 -37.21
CA GLY A 21 -8.09 -25.97 -37.59
C GLY A 21 -7.45 -24.77 -38.27
N THR A 22 -6.61 -24.05 -37.53
CA THR A 22 -5.18 -23.84 -37.84
C THR A 22 -4.55 -23.11 -36.65
N ASP A 23 -3.59 -23.77 -36.02
CA ASP A 23 -2.79 -23.23 -34.91
C ASP A 23 -2.06 -21.95 -35.32
N ASN A 24 -2.44 -20.83 -34.71
CA ASN A 24 -1.63 -19.64 -34.59
C ASN A 24 -1.83 -19.11 -33.17
N GLN A 25 -1.06 -19.64 -32.22
CA GLN A 25 -0.91 -19.06 -30.89
C GLN A 25 -0.15 -17.74 -31.00
N ALA A 26 -0.83 -16.73 -31.53
CA ALA A 26 -0.55 -15.36 -31.15
C ALA A 26 -0.99 -15.23 -29.68
N LEU A 27 -0.06 -14.83 -28.81
CA LEU A 27 -0.37 -14.31 -27.49
C LEU A 27 -1.32 -13.12 -27.68
N VAL A 28 -2.62 -13.40 -27.73
CA VAL A 28 -3.66 -12.39 -27.54
C VAL A 28 -3.36 -11.80 -26.17
N PRO A 29 -3.01 -10.51 -26.05
CA PRO A 29 -2.97 -9.88 -24.75
C PRO A 29 -4.36 -10.10 -24.16
N ALA A 30 -4.44 -10.87 -23.07
CA ALA A 30 -5.70 -11.13 -22.39
C ALA A 30 -6.32 -9.76 -22.14
N ILE A 31 -7.41 -9.46 -22.85
CA ILE A 31 -8.19 -8.25 -22.60
C ILE A 31 -8.44 -8.28 -21.10
N PRO A 32 -7.99 -7.26 -20.34
CA PRO A 32 -8.24 -7.23 -18.91
C PRO A 32 -9.75 -7.43 -18.75
N ARG A 33 -10.15 -8.51 -18.07
CA ARG A 33 -11.57 -8.76 -17.84
C ARG A 33 -12.18 -7.49 -17.28
N GLU A 34 -13.14 -6.93 -18.00
CA GLU A 34 -13.80 -5.71 -17.59
C GLU A 34 -14.47 -5.95 -16.24
N ASP A 35 -14.16 -5.10 -15.26
CA ASP A 35 -14.82 -5.14 -13.97
C ASP A 35 -16.15 -4.39 -14.08
N PHE A 36 -17.24 -5.14 -14.17
CA PHE A 36 -18.60 -4.61 -14.28
C PHE A 36 -19.16 -4.13 -12.94
N ARG A 37 -18.45 -4.37 -11.83
CA ARG A 37 -18.88 -3.93 -10.51
C ARG A 37 -18.87 -2.40 -10.42
N VAL A 38 -19.77 -1.85 -9.63
CA VAL A 38 -19.80 -0.42 -9.36
C VAL A 38 -18.54 -0.03 -8.59
N ARG A 39 -17.74 0.87 -9.14
CA ARG A 39 -16.50 1.34 -8.52
C ARG A 39 -16.79 2.39 -7.46
N CYS A 40 -16.56 2.03 -6.22
CA CYS A 40 -16.63 2.92 -5.07
C CYS A 40 -15.23 3.14 -4.48
N THR A 41 -15.08 4.20 -3.68
CA THR A 41 -13.80 4.55 -3.03
C THR A 41 -13.85 4.38 -1.51
N SER A 42 -15.05 4.38 -0.93
CA SER A 42 -15.27 4.31 0.51
C SER A 42 -16.20 3.15 0.84
N LYS A 43 -15.64 2.10 1.45
CA LYS A 43 -16.40 0.97 1.96
C LYS A 43 -17.41 1.40 3.03
N ARG A 44 -16.99 2.32 3.92
CA ARG A 44 -17.84 2.92 4.95
C ARG A 44 -19.11 3.57 4.38
N ALA A 45 -18.99 4.36 3.31
CA ALA A 45 -20.15 5.03 2.72
C ALA A 45 -21.16 4.03 2.14
N VAL A 46 -20.68 2.93 1.54
CA VAL A 46 -21.55 1.85 1.05
C VAL A 46 -22.23 1.14 2.21
N THR A 47 -21.51 0.87 3.30
CA THR A 47 -22.09 0.29 4.53
C THR A 47 -23.16 1.19 5.15
N GLU A 48 -22.91 2.49 5.26
CA GLU A 48 -23.89 3.48 5.75
C GLU A 48 -25.15 3.51 4.86
N MET A 49 -24.98 3.47 3.54
CA MET A 49 -26.10 3.39 2.60
C MET A 49 -26.89 2.09 2.77
N LEU A 50 -26.20 0.94 2.89
CA LEU A 50 -26.85 -0.36 3.10
C LEU A 50 -27.69 -0.38 4.38
N GLN A 51 -27.22 0.26 5.45
CA GLN A 51 -27.98 0.41 6.70
C GLN A 51 -29.25 1.23 6.50
N LEU A 52 -29.16 2.38 5.82
CA LEU A 52 -30.34 3.19 5.49
C LEU A 52 -31.33 2.43 4.61
N CYS A 53 -30.83 1.69 3.61
CA CYS A 53 -31.67 0.90 2.72
C CYS A 53 -32.27 -0.35 3.40
N GLY A 54 -31.60 -0.88 4.42
CA GLY A 54 -32.08 -2.02 5.20
C GLY A 54 -33.43 -1.79 5.86
N GLU A 55 -33.76 -0.54 6.20
CA GLU A 55 -35.10 -0.19 6.72
C GLU A 55 -36.22 -0.55 5.73
N PHE A 56 -35.97 -0.45 4.41
CA PHE A 56 -36.97 -0.83 3.40
C PHE A 56 -37.16 -2.35 3.34
N VAL A 57 -36.08 -3.12 3.52
CA VAL A 57 -36.14 -4.58 3.59
C VAL A 57 -36.92 -5.02 4.83
N GLN A 58 -36.70 -4.36 5.97
CA GLN A 58 -37.46 -4.63 7.20
C GLN A 58 -38.96 -4.40 7.02
N ARG A 59 -39.36 -3.34 6.32
CA ARG A 59 -40.78 -3.04 6.04
C ARG A 59 -41.48 -4.10 5.18
N LEU A 60 -40.75 -4.95 4.46
CA LEU A 60 -41.34 -6.11 3.77
C LEU A 60 -41.97 -7.11 4.75
N GLY A 61 -41.55 -7.07 6.02
CA GLY A 61 -42.05 -7.90 7.11
C GLY A 61 -43.53 -7.70 7.43
N ASP A 62 -44.06 -6.50 7.19
CA ASP A 62 -45.44 -6.14 7.55
C ASP A 62 -46.47 -6.99 6.78
N ALA A 63 -46.08 -7.52 5.61
CA ALA A 63 -46.90 -8.38 4.77
C ALA A 63 -46.69 -9.89 5.06
N LEU A 64 -45.74 -10.25 5.94
CA LEU A 64 -45.35 -11.63 6.20
C LEU A 64 -46.04 -12.23 7.45
N PRO A 65 -46.41 -13.52 7.41
CA PRO A 65 -46.88 -14.25 8.59
C PRO A 65 -45.85 -14.21 9.73
N GLU A 66 -46.32 -14.04 10.96
CA GLU A 66 -45.47 -13.86 12.15
C GLU A 66 -44.50 -15.03 12.33
N GLU A 67 -44.94 -16.25 12.03
CA GLU A 67 -44.20 -17.49 12.24
C GLU A 67 -42.91 -17.56 11.42
N ILE A 68 -42.89 -16.93 10.25
CA ILE A 68 -41.75 -16.95 9.33
C ILE A 68 -41.06 -15.59 9.20
N ARG A 69 -41.68 -14.51 9.69
CA ARG A 69 -41.26 -13.13 9.44
C ARG A 69 -39.81 -12.89 9.81
N GLU A 70 -39.41 -13.25 11.02
CA GLU A 70 -38.05 -12.99 11.50
C GLU A 70 -37.00 -13.70 10.65
N LEU A 71 -37.20 -15.00 10.38
CA LEU A 71 -36.26 -15.78 9.58
C LEU A 71 -36.21 -15.28 8.13
N ALA A 72 -37.37 -15.02 7.52
CA ALA A 72 -37.47 -14.52 6.15
C ALA A 72 -36.83 -13.14 6.00
N LEU A 73 -37.01 -12.25 6.98
CA LEU A 73 -36.37 -10.92 6.97
C LEU A 73 -34.85 -11.01 7.13
N ARG A 74 -34.34 -11.90 8.00
CA ARG A 74 -32.89 -12.09 8.17
C ARG A 74 -32.24 -12.62 6.90
N ASP A 75 -32.89 -13.58 6.24
CA ASP A 75 -32.43 -14.14 4.96
C ASP A 75 -32.50 -13.10 3.82
N ALA A 76 -33.60 -12.34 3.75
CA ALA A 76 -33.74 -11.27 2.77
C ALA A 76 -32.70 -10.15 2.98
N GLN A 77 -32.43 -9.77 4.23
CA GLN A 77 -31.39 -8.78 4.57
C GLN A 77 -30.00 -9.28 4.15
N TRP A 78 -29.65 -10.51 4.51
CA TRP A 78 -28.37 -11.12 4.13
C TRP A 78 -28.21 -11.19 2.62
N THR A 79 -29.26 -11.62 1.90
CA THR A 79 -29.26 -11.74 0.44
C THR A 79 -29.12 -10.38 -0.22
N PHE A 80 -29.86 -9.37 0.25
CA PHE A 80 -29.77 -8.00 -0.23
C PHE A 80 -28.36 -7.42 -0.05
N GLU A 81 -27.81 -7.48 1.16
CA GLU A 81 -26.48 -6.95 1.45
C GLU A 81 -25.40 -7.69 0.66
N SER A 82 -25.46 -9.02 0.62
CA SER A 82 -24.49 -9.86 -0.10
C SER A 82 -24.52 -9.55 -1.60
N ALA A 83 -25.70 -9.46 -2.21
CA ALA A 83 -25.83 -9.13 -3.62
C ALA A 83 -25.22 -7.75 -3.95
N VAL A 84 -25.41 -6.75 -3.08
CA VAL A 84 -24.78 -5.44 -3.27
C VAL A 84 -23.26 -5.52 -3.12
N GLN A 85 -22.76 -6.21 -2.10
CA GLN A 85 -21.33 -6.35 -1.83
C GLN A 85 -20.58 -7.10 -2.94
N GLU A 86 -21.21 -8.09 -3.56
CA GLU A 86 -20.64 -8.82 -4.71
C GLU A 86 -20.58 -7.96 -5.99
N ASN A 87 -21.47 -6.98 -6.12
CA ASN A 87 -21.62 -6.12 -7.30
C ASN A 87 -20.92 -4.75 -7.15
N VAL A 88 -20.18 -4.53 -6.07
CA VAL A 88 -19.39 -3.32 -5.81
C VAL A 88 -17.92 -3.67 -5.68
N SER A 89 -17.04 -2.78 -6.15
CA SER A 89 -15.61 -2.83 -5.86
C SER A 89 -15.15 -1.58 -5.12
N ILE A 90 -14.26 -1.73 -4.15
CA ILE A 90 -13.67 -0.61 -3.41
C ILE A 90 -12.24 -0.43 -3.90
N ASN A 91 -11.95 0.67 -4.60
CA ASN A 91 -10.64 0.92 -5.22
C ASN A 91 -10.15 -0.27 -6.10
N GLY A 92 -11.09 -0.95 -6.78
CA GLY A 92 -10.82 -2.13 -7.62
C GLY A 92 -10.66 -3.45 -6.86
N GLN A 93 -10.71 -3.44 -5.54
CA GLN A 93 -10.68 -4.65 -4.70
C GLN A 93 -12.08 -5.20 -4.48
N ALA A 94 -12.18 -6.51 -4.28
CA ALA A 94 -13.43 -7.14 -3.85
C ALA A 94 -13.81 -6.67 -2.43
N TRP A 95 -15.11 -6.69 -2.11
CA TRP A 95 -15.61 -6.21 -0.82
C TRP A 95 -14.91 -6.82 0.41
N GLN A 96 -14.62 -8.12 0.36
CA GLN A 96 -13.97 -8.85 1.47
C GLN A 96 -12.49 -8.50 1.63
N GLU A 97 -11.81 -8.09 0.55
CA GLU A 97 -10.39 -7.77 0.54
C GLU A 97 -10.13 -6.29 0.81
N ALA A 98 -11.13 -5.44 0.55
CA ALA A 98 -11.05 -4.02 0.77
C ALA A 98 -10.97 -3.70 2.27
N SER A 99 -9.93 -2.96 2.65
CA SER A 99 -9.78 -2.47 4.01
C SER A 99 -10.86 -1.45 4.33
N ASP A 100 -11.52 -1.66 5.46
CA ASP A 100 -12.20 -0.57 6.13
C ASP A 100 -11.10 0.30 6.74
N ASN A 101 -10.81 1.46 6.14
CA ASN A 101 -9.83 2.43 6.63
C ASN A 101 -10.24 3.08 7.98
N CYS A 102 -11.00 2.36 8.80
CA CYS A 102 -11.38 2.73 10.14
C CYS A 102 -10.24 2.29 11.07
N PHE A 103 -9.20 3.12 11.18
CA PHE A 103 -8.18 2.93 12.21
C PHE A 103 -8.86 3.04 13.58
N MET A 104 -8.66 2.05 14.43
CA MET A 104 -9.14 2.14 15.81
C MET A 104 -8.22 3.07 16.61
N ASP A 105 -8.75 3.70 17.66
CA ASP A 105 -7.95 4.55 18.54
C ASP A 105 -6.73 3.81 19.13
N SER A 106 -6.85 2.49 19.33
CA SER A 106 -5.72 1.63 19.76
C SER A 106 -4.58 1.59 18.73
N ASP A 107 -4.92 1.49 17.44
CA ASP A 107 -3.93 1.40 16.37
C ASP A 107 -3.18 2.72 16.22
N ILE A 108 -3.92 3.84 16.35
CA ILE A 108 -3.36 5.19 16.35
C ILE A 108 -2.41 5.35 17.54
N LYS A 109 -2.81 4.92 18.75
CA LYS A 109 -1.96 5.04 19.95
C LYS A 109 -0.65 4.26 19.82
N VAL A 110 -0.70 3.02 19.33
CA VAL A 110 0.51 2.22 19.08
C VAL A 110 1.44 2.92 18.08
N LEU A 111 0.87 3.52 17.04
CA LEU A 111 1.65 4.24 16.03
C LEU A 111 2.27 5.53 16.62
N GLU A 112 1.53 6.29 17.42
CA GLU A 112 2.02 7.48 18.12
C GLU A 112 3.20 7.16 19.04
N ASP A 113 3.09 6.10 19.85
CA ASP A 113 4.16 5.68 20.77
C ASP A 113 5.44 5.29 20.02
N GLN A 114 5.30 4.59 18.89
CA GLN A 114 6.45 4.25 18.02
C GLN A 114 7.07 5.49 17.38
N PHE A 115 6.26 6.46 16.96
CA PHE A 115 6.77 7.72 16.43
C PHE A 115 7.55 8.50 17.48
N ASP A 116 7.04 8.59 18.71
CA ASP A 116 7.73 9.29 19.79
C ASP A 116 9.07 8.63 20.13
N GLU A 117 9.14 7.29 20.15
CA GLU A 117 10.40 6.57 20.32
C GLU A 117 11.41 6.92 19.22
N ILE A 118 10.99 6.86 17.96
CA ILE A 118 11.87 7.13 16.81
C ILE A 118 12.32 8.61 16.79
N ILE A 119 11.43 9.54 17.14
CA ILE A 119 11.75 10.96 17.22
C ILE A 119 12.82 11.19 18.29
N VAL A 120 12.64 10.62 19.49
CA VAL A 120 13.59 10.75 20.60
C VAL A 120 14.94 10.13 20.26
N ASP A 121 14.96 8.90 19.72
CA ASP A 121 16.20 8.24 19.30
C ASP A 121 16.93 9.03 18.21
N THR A 122 16.20 9.46 17.18
CA THR A 122 16.76 10.24 16.07
C THR A 122 17.32 11.58 16.54
N ALA A 123 16.58 12.30 17.39
CA ALA A 123 17.05 13.56 17.98
C ALA A 123 18.30 13.34 18.84
N THR A 124 18.33 12.26 19.63
CA THR A 124 19.47 11.89 20.46
C THR A 124 20.69 11.55 19.61
N LYS A 125 20.52 10.78 18.53
CA LYS A 125 21.58 10.46 17.57
C LYS A 125 22.12 11.72 16.91
N ARG A 126 21.24 12.58 16.37
CA ARG A 126 21.63 13.87 15.76
C ARG A 126 22.41 14.77 16.73
N LYS A 127 22.07 14.75 18.02
CA LYS A 127 22.77 15.54 19.06
C LYS A 127 24.12 14.95 19.46
N GLN A 128 24.21 13.64 19.67
CA GLN A 128 25.37 13.02 20.31
C GLN A 128 26.40 12.47 19.32
N TYR A 129 25.96 11.86 18.23
CA TYR A 129 26.85 11.11 17.33
C TYR A 129 27.88 12.00 16.63
N PRO A 130 27.54 13.21 16.13
CA PRO A 130 28.53 14.09 15.52
C PRO A 130 29.69 14.41 16.48
N ARG A 131 29.40 14.59 17.78
CA ARG A 131 30.42 14.88 18.81
C ARG A 131 31.31 13.66 19.07
N LYS A 132 30.72 12.47 19.20
CA LYS A 132 31.46 11.21 19.38
C LYS A 132 32.35 10.90 18.17
N ILE A 133 31.82 11.06 16.96
CA ILE A 133 32.56 10.86 15.71
C ILE A 133 33.71 11.87 15.62
N LEU A 134 33.45 13.14 15.90
CA LEU A 134 34.46 14.18 15.87
C LEU A 134 35.61 13.87 16.85
N GLU A 135 35.29 13.45 18.07
CA GLU A 135 36.31 13.05 19.05
C GLU A 135 37.18 11.90 18.55
N CYS A 136 36.56 10.83 18.02
CA CYS A 136 37.28 9.68 17.46
C CYS A 136 38.19 10.07 16.29
N VAL A 137 37.69 10.92 15.39
CA VAL A 137 38.45 11.40 14.21
C VAL A 137 39.62 12.26 14.66
N ILE A 138 39.42 13.20 15.58
CA ILE A 138 40.50 14.04 16.12
C ILE A 138 41.60 13.20 16.76
N LYS A 139 41.23 12.22 17.61
CA LYS A 139 42.21 11.31 18.25
C LYS A 139 43.02 10.57 17.20
N THR A 140 42.36 10.03 16.19
CA THR A 140 43.01 9.28 15.11
C THR A 140 43.98 10.15 14.31
N ILE A 141 43.59 11.39 13.98
CA ILE A 141 44.46 12.32 13.25
C ILE A 141 45.69 12.68 14.09
N LYS A 142 45.52 13.00 15.39
CA LYS A 142 46.64 13.29 16.29
C LYS A 142 47.61 12.12 16.41
N THR A 143 47.11 10.90 16.62
CA THR A 143 47.96 9.71 16.68
C THR A 143 48.70 9.46 15.37
N LYS A 144 48.04 9.63 14.21
CA LYS A 144 48.72 9.52 12.90
C LYS A 144 49.83 10.55 12.76
N GLN A 145 49.59 11.81 13.16
CA GLN A 145 50.59 12.87 13.13
C GLN A 145 51.79 12.57 14.05
N GLU A 146 51.54 12.13 15.29
CA GLU A 146 52.59 11.75 16.24
C GLU A 146 53.45 10.60 15.73
N ASN A 147 52.82 9.57 15.15
CA ASN A 147 53.54 8.43 14.57
C ASN A 147 54.40 8.84 13.37
N LEU A 148 53.89 9.74 12.52
CA LEU A 148 54.64 10.28 11.39
C LEU A 148 55.89 11.05 11.87
N VAL A 149 55.72 11.93 12.87
CA VAL A 149 56.84 12.70 13.46
C VAL A 149 57.88 11.75 14.07
N ARG A 150 57.45 10.75 14.84
CA ARG A 150 58.35 9.75 15.44
C ARG A 150 59.13 8.97 14.38
N TRP A 151 58.48 8.62 13.27
CA TRP A 151 59.12 7.93 12.14
C TRP A 151 60.20 8.79 11.49
N PHE A 152 59.94 10.08 11.23
CA PHE A 152 60.95 11.00 10.69
C PHE A 152 62.14 11.17 11.64
N ALA A 153 61.89 11.35 12.95
CA ALA A 153 62.95 11.47 13.95
C ALA A 153 63.82 10.20 14.01
N PHE A 154 63.19 9.02 14.00
CA PHE A 154 63.91 7.74 13.96
C PHE A 154 64.77 7.63 12.69
N LYS A 155 64.22 8.00 11.54
CA LYS A 155 64.95 8.01 10.27
C LYS A 155 66.18 8.93 10.35
N CYS A 156 66.01 10.18 10.79
CA CYS A 156 67.11 11.13 10.97
C CYS A 156 68.20 10.60 11.93
N TYR A 157 67.79 9.99 13.05
CA TYR A 157 68.73 9.40 14.01
C TYR A 157 69.57 8.27 13.38
N VAL A 158 68.94 7.38 12.60
CA VAL A 158 69.63 6.30 11.89
C VAL A 158 70.61 6.87 10.86
N TYR A 159 70.19 7.85 10.04
CA TYR A 159 71.09 8.50 9.07
C TYR A 159 72.28 9.18 9.74
N PHE A 160 72.06 9.95 10.81
CA PHE A 160 73.13 10.65 11.51
C PHE A 160 74.13 9.68 12.18
N THR A 161 73.61 8.59 12.77
CA THR A 161 74.45 7.54 13.36
C THR A 161 75.27 6.81 12.30
N ALA A 162 74.70 6.57 11.11
CA ALA A 162 75.43 5.96 10.00
C ALA A 162 76.55 6.87 9.49
N MET A 163 76.30 8.18 9.34
CA MET A 163 77.32 9.16 8.90
C MET A 163 78.50 9.23 9.87
N LYS A 164 78.26 9.22 11.20
CA LYS A 164 79.32 9.24 12.23
C LYS A 164 80.21 7.98 12.27
N LYS A 165 79.81 6.87 11.64
CA LYS A 165 80.64 5.65 11.57
C LYS A 165 81.59 5.64 10.36
N VAL A 166 81.48 6.61 9.46
CA VAL A 166 82.24 6.69 8.22
C VAL A 166 83.41 7.68 8.31
N GLU A 167 83.46 8.49 9.37
CA GLU A 167 84.62 9.33 9.77
C GLU A 167 85.54 8.58 10.76
#